data_AF-A0A6G0Z411-F1
#
_entry.id   AF-A0A6G0Z411-F1
#
_cell.length_a   1.000
_cell.length_b   1.000
_cell.length_c   1.000
_cell.angle_alpha   90.00
_cell.angle_beta   90.00
_cell.angle_gamma   90.00
#
_symmetry.space_group_name_H-M   'P 1'
#
loop_
_entity.id
_entity.type
_entity.pdbx_description
1 polymer ?
#
loop_
_entity_poly.entity_id
_entity_poly.type
_entity_poly.pdbx_seq_one_letter_code
_entity_poly.pdbx_strand_id
1 'polypeptide(L)'
;MIKGRSYDKNQLQEIVEIKLPKLVDDQKNAFNVIAENLMNHQGRIFFFLVAPGGTIKTFLINLLLTQIRSSGKVYVALTVVSSGIAATLLSRGRTAHLTFKLPLNLSFKRKFVCPIRKNGSRGKIPEETSFVV
;
A
#
# COMPACT_ATOMS: atom_id res chain seq x y z
N MET A 1 -13.89 7.78 10.42
CA MET A 1 -13.75 8.47 9.12
C MET A 1 -12.27 8.61 8.81
N ILE A 2 -11.74 7.96 7.77
CA ILE A 2 -10.33 8.13 7.39
C ILE A 2 -10.22 9.47 6.67
N LYS A 3 -9.61 10.48 7.29
CA LYS A 3 -9.32 11.77 6.66
C LYS A 3 -8.54 11.54 5.35
N GLY A 4 -9.06 12.11 4.25
CA GLY A 4 -8.35 12.30 2.98
C GLY A 4 -8.64 11.27 1.90
N ARG A 5 -9.88 11.16 1.39
CA ARG A 5 -10.16 10.45 0.11
C ARG A 5 -9.98 11.33 -1.13
N SER A 6 -9.59 12.59 -0.99
CA SER A 6 -9.36 13.49 -2.13
C SER A 6 -7.87 13.60 -2.40
N TYR A 7 -7.39 12.87 -3.41
CA TYR A 7 -6.09 13.14 -4.01
C TYR A 7 -6.29 14.15 -5.13
N ASP A 8 -5.36 15.09 -5.27
CA ASP A 8 -5.23 15.83 -6.52
C ASP A 8 -4.63 14.86 -7.56
N LYS A 9 -5.48 14.37 -8.45
CA LYS A 9 -5.08 13.37 -9.43
C LYS A 9 -4.07 13.92 -10.42
N ASN A 10 -4.17 15.20 -10.77
CA ASN A 10 -3.28 15.82 -11.75
C ASN A 10 -1.86 15.90 -11.16
N GLN A 11 -1.76 16.32 -9.89
CA GLN A 11 -0.48 16.31 -9.17
C GLN A 11 0.11 14.90 -9.03
N LEU A 12 -0.72 13.91 -8.69
CA LEU A 12 -0.23 12.52 -8.59
C LEU A 12 0.25 11.98 -9.95
N GLN A 13 -0.46 12.30 -11.03
CA GLN A 13 -0.09 11.89 -12.38
C GLN A 13 1.24 12.54 -12.81
N GLU A 14 1.41 13.83 -12.55
CA GLU A 14 2.68 14.54 -12.79
C GLU A 14 3.84 13.92 -11.99
N ILE A 15 3.59 13.56 -10.71
CA ILE A 15 4.59 12.85 -9.90
C ILE A 15 4.99 11.51 -10.54
N VAL A 16 4.04 10.76 -11.11
CA VAL A 16 4.35 9.51 -11.80
C VAL A 16 5.22 9.79 -13.01
N GLU A 17 4.82 10.73 -13.87
CA GLU A 17 5.55 11.08 -15.10
C GLU A 17 6.99 11.51 -14.82
N ILE A 18 7.22 12.26 -13.74
CA ILE A 18 8.56 12.70 -13.33
C ILE A 18 9.41 11.56 -12.74
N LYS A 19 8.79 10.61 -12.02
CA LYS A 19 9.51 9.58 -11.26
C LYS A 19 9.72 8.28 -12.03
N LEU A 20 8.81 7.92 -12.92
CA LEU A 20 8.87 6.69 -13.70
C LEU A 20 10.18 6.55 -14.51
N PRO A 21 10.70 7.60 -15.18
CA PRO A 21 11.96 7.50 -15.91
C PRO A 21 13.17 7.22 -15.02
N LYS A 22 13.11 7.57 -13.73
CA LYS A 22 14.19 7.43 -12.74
C LYS A 22 14.36 6.00 -12.22
N LEU A 23 13.47 5.09 -12.57
CA LEU A 23 13.62 3.68 -12.24
C LEU A 23 14.74 3.04 -13.08
N VAL A 24 15.53 2.16 -12.45
CA VAL A 24 16.44 1.27 -13.18
C VAL A 24 15.65 0.13 -13.84
N ASP A 25 16.26 -0.58 -14.79
CA ASP A 25 15.55 -1.52 -15.67
C ASP A 25 14.80 -2.61 -14.90
N ASP A 26 15.41 -3.22 -13.87
CA ASP A 26 14.75 -4.22 -13.04
C ASP A 26 13.54 -3.67 -12.30
N GLN A 27 13.61 -2.43 -11.82
CA GLN A 27 12.50 -1.78 -11.15
C GLN A 27 11.41 -1.37 -12.15
N LYS A 28 11.77 -0.93 -13.36
CA LYS A 28 10.82 -0.64 -14.44
C LYS A 28 10.05 -1.89 -14.82
N ASN A 29 10.75 -3.01 -14.98
CA ASN A 29 10.14 -4.30 -15.25
C ASN A 29 9.16 -4.70 -14.14
N ALA A 30 9.60 -4.65 -12.88
CA ALA A 30 8.73 -4.93 -11.73
C ALA A 30 7.52 -3.98 -11.65
N PHE A 31 7.73 -2.68 -11.90
CA PHE A 31 6.66 -1.69 -11.93
C PHE A 31 5.62 -2.02 -13.00
N ASN A 32 6.06 -2.28 -14.24
CA ASN A 32 5.19 -2.56 -15.37
C ASN A 32 4.37 -3.83 -15.12
N VAL A 33 5.02 -4.91 -14.71
CA VAL A 33 4.34 -6.18 -14.39
C VAL A 33 3.28 -5.96 -13.31
N ILE A 34 3.62 -5.31 -12.21
CA ILE A 34 2.66 -5.10 -11.11
C ILE A 34 1.53 -4.15 -11.54
N ALA A 35 1.84 -3.04 -12.20
CA ALA A 35 0.85 -2.06 -12.63
C ALA A 35 -0.12 -2.65 -13.66
N GLU A 36 0.37 -3.40 -14.65
CA GLU A 36 -0.45 -4.05 -15.66
C GLU A 36 -1.40 -5.07 -15.03
N ASN A 37 -0.90 -5.92 -14.12
CA ASN A 37 -1.72 -6.90 -13.41
C ASN A 37 -2.84 -6.25 -12.58
N LEU A 38 -2.54 -5.11 -11.96
CA LEU A 38 -3.53 -4.35 -11.19
C LEU A 38 -4.62 -3.74 -12.06
N MET A 39 -4.26 -3.20 -13.23
CA MET A 39 -5.19 -2.55 -14.14
C MET A 39 -6.04 -3.55 -14.94
N ASN A 40 -5.49 -4.73 -15.23
CA ASN A 40 -6.17 -5.78 -15.99
C ASN A 40 -7.02 -6.72 -15.12
N HIS A 41 -7.16 -6.45 -13.82
CA HIS A 41 -7.97 -7.24 -12.88
C HIS A 41 -7.69 -8.76 -12.93
N GLN A 42 -6.43 -9.18 -13.02
CA GLN A 42 -6.05 -10.61 -13.15
C GLN A 42 -6.21 -11.44 -11.86
N GLY A 43 -7.29 -11.23 -11.11
CA GLY A 43 -7.56 -11.93 -9.86
C GLY A 43 -6.64 -11.47 -8.71
N ARG A 44 -6.42 -12.35 -7.73
CA ARG A 44 -5.62 -12.06 -6.53
C ARG A 44 -4.19 -12.56 -6.74
N ILE A 45 -3.27 -11.65 -7.01
CA ILE A 45 -1.85 -11.95 -7.22
C ILE A 45 -1.03 -11.40 -6.06
N PHE A 46 -0.02 -12.14 -5.63
CA PHE A 46 0.91 -11.74 -4.58
C PHE A 46 2.32 -11.61 -5.15
N PHE A 47 2.94 -10.45 -4.95
CA PHE A 47 4.32 -10.18 -5.36
C PHE A 47 5.22 -10.07 -4.13
N PHE A 48 6.40 -10.69 -4.20
CA PHE A 48 7.43 -10.56 -3.17
C PHE A 48 8.64 -9.83 -3.75
N LEU A 49 8.83 -8.58 -3.34
CA LEU A 49 9.96 -7.76 -3.80
C LEU A 49 11.18 -7.97 -2.89
N VAL A 50 12.14 -8.74 -3.39
CA VAL A 50 13.44 -8.95 -2.74
C VAL A 50 14.48 -8.07 -3.44
N ALA A 51 15.26 -7.36 -2.65
CA ALA A 51 16.34 -6.49 -3.11
C ALA A 51 17.30 -6.29 -1.94
N PRO A 52 18.59 -6.06 -2.21
CA PRO A 52 19.58 -5.71 -1.20
C PRO A 52 19.14 -4.47 -0.40
N GLY A 53 19.63 -4.34 0.84
CA GLY A 53 19.25 -3.23 1.73
C GLY A 53 19.43 -1.86 1.08
N GLY A 54 18.40 -1.01 1.15
CA GLY A 54 18.42 0.35 0.60
C GLY A 54 17.03 0.95 0.30
N THR A 55 17.01 2.23 -0.06
CA THR A 55 15.81 3.06 -0.36
C THR A 55 15.09 2.68 -1.67
N ILE A 56 15.72 1.82 -2.46
CA ILE A 56 15.30 1.39 -3.80
C ILE A 56 13.89 0.76 -3.78
N LYS A 57 13.60 -0.12 -2.80
CA LYS A 57 12.26 -0.73 -2.66
C LYS A 57 11.20 0.30 -2.29
N THR A 58 11.54 1.18 -1.35
CA THR A 58 10.64 2.24 -0.87
C THR A 58 10.26 3.18 -2.01
N PHE A 59 11.20 3.52 -2.89
CA PHE A 59 10.92 4.34 -4.07
C PHE A 59 9.92 3.67 -5.02
N LEU A 60 10.17 2.42 -5.40
CA LEU A 60 9.29 1.64 -6.28
C LEU A 60 7.88 1.49 -5.68
N ILE A 61 7.78 1.11 -4.40
CA ILE A 61 6.49 0.94 -3.71
C ILE A 61 5.73 2.27 -3.66
N ASN A 62 6.40 3.38 -3.36
CA ASN A 62 5.76 4.70 -3.35
C ASN A 62 5.27 5.12 -4.73
N LEU A 63 5.98 4.75 -5.79
CA LEU A 63 5.56 5.05 -7.16
C LEU A 63 4.34 4.22 -7.54
N LEU A 64 4.30 2.92 -7.23
CA LEU A 64 3.12 2.07 -7.41
C LEU A 64 1.90 2.61 -6.65
N LEU A 65 2.08 2.98 -5.38
CA LEU A 65 1.02 3.59 -4.58
C LEU A 65 0.49 4.87 -5.23
N THR A 66 1.38 5.71 -5.77
CA THR A 66 1.02 6.95 -6.47
C THR A 66 0.22 6.65 -7.74
N GLN A 67 0.69 5.73 -8.57
CA GLN A 67 0.02 5.32 -9.81
C GLN A 67 -1.41 4.82 -9.58
N ILE A 68 -1.61 4.01 -8.54
CA ILE A 68 -2.93 3.47 -8.21
C ILE A 68 -3.85 4.57 -7.69
N ARG A 69 -3.30 5.51 -6.91
CA ARG A 69 -4.06 6.63 -6.36
C ARG A 69 -4.41 7.68 -7.42
N SER A 70 -3.59 7.87 -8.47
CA SER A 70 -3.91 8.74 -9.60
C SER A 70 -5.03 8.16 -10.47
N SER A 71 -5.12 6.82 -10.57
CA SER A 71 -6.16 6.09 -11.31
C SER A 71 -7.59 6.32 -10.77
N GLY A 72 -7.74 6.93 -9.60
CA GLY A 72 -8.99 7.51 -9.13
C GLY A 72 -9.81 6.62 -8.20
N LYS A 73 -11.13 6.89 -8.10
CA LYS A 73 -12.00 6.33 -7.04
C LYS A 73 -12.24 4.82 -7.16
N VAL A 74 -11.95 4.22 -8.31
CA VAL A 74 -12.11 2.78 -8.54
C VAL A 74 -11.06 1.98 -7.77
N TYR A 75 -9.85 2.53 -7.62
CA TYR A 75 -8.73 1.82 -7.02
C TYR A 75 -8.37 2.37 -5.66
N VAL A 76 -8.33 1.50 -4.65
CA VAL A 76 -7.96 1.85 -3.28
C VAL A 76 -6.65 1.19 -2.91
N ALA A 77 -5.63 2.01 -2.63
CA ALA A 77 -4.30 1.57 -2.21
C ALA A 77 -4.09 1.73 -0.69
N LEU A 78 -3.97 0.62 0.02
CA LEU A 78 -3.68 0.54 1.44
C LEU A 78 -2.18 0.29 1.67
N THR A 79 -1.59 0.99 2.65
CA THR A 79 -0.16 0.90 2.97
C THR A 79 0.01 0.49 4.43
N VAL A 80 0.41 -0.75 4.67
CA VAL A 80 0.53 -1.39 5.98
C VAL A 80 1.94 -1.92 6.19
N VAL A 81 2.60 -1.48 7.25
CA VAL A 81 3.99 -1.89 7.55
C VAL A 81 4.13 -2.41 8.98
N SER A 82 5.21 -3.14 9.27
CA SER A 82 5.46 -3.62 10.63
C SER A 82 5.98 -2.51 11.56
N SER A 83 6.93 -1.68 11.09
CA SER A 83 7.63 -0.66 11.88
C SER A 83 7.09 0.75 11.64
N GLY A 84 7.12 1.59 12.69
CA GLY A 84 6.78 3.01 12.59
C GLY A 84 7.71 3.78 11.65
N ILE A 85 9.00 3.45 11.61
CA ILE A 85 9.98 4.09 10.70
C ILE A 85 9.65 3.77 9.24
N ALA A 86 9.26 2.52 8.95
CA ALA A 86 8.80 2.15 7.62
C ALA A 86 7.50 2.91 7.27
N ALA A 87 6.64 3.19 8.25
CA ALA A 87 5.36 3.87 8.02
C ALA A 87 5.58 5.33 7.62
N THR A 88 6.64 5.96 8.12
CA THR A 88 7.02 7.33 7.72
C THR A 88 7.63 7.39 6.33
N LEU A 89 8.26 6.30 5.86
CA LEU A 89 8.90 6.23 4.55
C LEU A 89 7.92 5.95 3.40
N LEU A 90 6.80 5.27 3.68
CA LEU A 90 5.79 4.96 2.69
C LEU A 90 4.63 5.96 2.72
N SER A 91 4.14 6.31 1.53
CA SER A 91 3.05 7.24 1.32
C SER A 91 1.78 6.78 2.04
N ARG A 92 1.36 7.54 3.05
CA ARG A 92 0.24 7.22 3.96
C ARG A 92 0.42 5.90 4.71
N GLY A 93 1.67 5.49 4.91
CA GLY A 93 2.03 4.31 5.66
C GLY A 93 1.43 4.33 7.05
N ARG A 94 0.89 3.18 7.46
CA ARG A 94 0.45 2.92 8.82
C ARG A 94 0.99 1.59 9.26
N THR A 95 1.36 1.53 10.52
CA THR A 95 1.76 0.25 11.11
C THR A 95 0.58 -0.72 11.18
N ALA A 96 0.83 -2.02 11.03
CA ALA A 96 -0.17 -3.09 11.14
C ALA A 96 -0.95 -3.01 12.46
N HIS A 97 -0.29 -2.63 13.56
CA HIS A 97 -0.95 -2.46 14.85
C HIS A 97 -2.02 -1.36 14.84
N LEU A 98 -1.79 -0.22 14.17
CA LEU A 98 -2.77 0.87 14.04
C LEU A 98 -3.88 0.52 13.03
N THR A 99 -3.51 -0.08 11.90
CA THR A 99 -4.46 -0.44 10.84
C THR A 99 -5.45 -1.49 11.36
N PHE A 100 -4.93 -2.56 11.95
CA PHE A 100 -5.72 -3.72 12.38
C PHE A 100 -6.06 -3.73 13.87
N LYS A 101 -5.64 -2.72 14.65
CA LYS A 101 -5.83 -2.66 16.11
C LYS A 101 -5.30 -3.91 16.81
N LEU A 102 -4.10 -4.35 16.43
CA LEU A 102 -3.48 -5.52 17.04
C LEU A 102 -3.11 -5.20 18.51
N PRO A 103 -3.42 -6.09 19.45
CA PRO A 103 -3.07 -5.89 20.86
C PRO A 103 -1.54 -5.89 21.05
N LEU A 104 -1.02 -4.90 21.76
CA LEU A 104 0.42 -4.77 22.08
C LEU A 104 0.82 -5.51 23.36
N ASN A 105 -0.11 -5.71 24.29
CA ASN A 105 0.17 -6.40 25.55
C ASN A 105 0.05 -7.92 25.34
N LEU A 106 1.20 -8.55 25.12
CA LEU A 106 1.32 -9.98 24.90
C LEU A 106 1.29 -10.81 26.19
N SER A 107 1.43 -10.17 27.36
CA SER A 107 1.63 -10.88 28.63
C SER A 107 0.34 -11.43 29.27
N PHE A 108 -0.84 -10.96 28.84
CA PHE A 108 -2.12 -11.26 29.52
C PHE A 108 -3.14 -12.05 28.68
N LYS A 109 -2.85 -12.42 27.43
CA LYS A 109 -3.82 -13.13 26.56
C LYS A 109 -3.20 -14.33 25.85
N ARG A 110 -3.86 -15.48 25.93
CA ARG A 110 -3.50 -16.72 25.20
C ARG A 110 -3.89 -16.69 23.72
N LYS A 111 -4.72 -15.73 23.29
CA LYS A 111 -5.13 -15.54 21.88
C LYS A 111 -5.12 -14.06 21.51
N PHE A 112 -4.39 -13.73 20.45
CA PHE A 112 -4.34 -12.39 19.85
C PHE A 112 -5.15 -12.42 18.55
N VAL A 113 -6.39 -11.94 18.63
CA VAL A 113 -7.27 -11.85 17.46
C VAL A 113 -7.46 -10.39 17.11
N CYS A 114 -7.40 -10.08 15.81
CA CYS A 114 -7.77 -8.78 15.28
C CYS A 114 -9.22 -8.46 15.67
N PRO A 115 -9.51 -7.34 16.36
CA PRO A 115 -10.87 -7.01 16.81
C PRO A 115 -11.76 -6.47 15.67
N ILE A 116 -11.26 -6.47 14.43
CA ILE A 116 -12.03 -5.98 13.27
C ILE A 116 -13.11 -6.98 12.91
N ARG A 117 -14.36 -6.54 13.06
CA ARG A 117 -15.53 -7.27 12.56
C ARG A 117 -15.68 -7.05 11.05
N LYS A 118 -16.04 -8.11 10.32
CA LYS A 118 -16.32 -8.08 8.87
C LYS A 118 -17.25 -6.92 8.50
N ASN A 119 -18.43 -6.86 9.13
CA ASN A 119 -19.45 -5.84 8.84
C ASN A 119 -19.19 -4.49 9.53
N GLY A 120 -18.05 -4.33 10.22
CA GLY A 120 -17.69 -3.06 10.85
C GLY A 120 -17.08 -2.08 9.84
N SER A 121 -17.08 -0.79 10.18
CA SER A 121 -16.39 0.24 9.37
C SER A 121 -14.90 -0.09 9.12
N ARG A 122 -14.27 -0.79 10.08
CA ARG A 122 -12.96 -1.46 10.03
C ARG A 122 -12.81 -2.43 8.84
N GLY A 123 -13.78 -3.34 8.72
CA GLY A 123 -13.74 -4.51 7.83
C GLY A 123 -13.99 -4.16 6.37
N LYS A 124 -14.69 -3.05 6.12
CA LYS A 124 -14.84 -2.50 4.76
C LYS A 124 -13.51 -2.07 4.12
N ILE A 125 -12.51 -1.73 4.92
CA ILE A 125 -11.21 -1.28 4.39
C ILE A 125 -10.57 -2.38 3.51
N PRO A 126 -10.30 -3.59 4.01
CA PRO A 126 -9.74 -4.66 3.18
C PRO A 126 -10.70 -5.13 2.08
N GLU A 127 -12.02 -5.02 2.25
CA GLU A 127 -13.00 -5.36 1.20
C GLU A 127 -12.96 -4.37 0.01
N GLU A 128 -12.79 -3.08 0.29
CA GLU A 128 -12.70 -2.02 -0.73
C GLU A 128 -11.29 -1.85 -1.31
N THR A 129 -10.27 -2.51 -0.72
CA THR A 129 -8.86 -2.35 -1.11
C THR A 129 -8.55 -3.13 -2.38
N SER A 130 -8.05 -2.43 -3.39
CA SER A 130 -7.61 -3.02 -4.66
C SER A 130 -6.13 -3.39 -4.64
N PHE A 131 -5.34 -2.69 -3.82
CA PHE A 131 -3.91 -2.93 -3.67
C PHE A 131 -3.48 -2.71 -2.22
N VAL A 132 -2.75 -3.67 -1.66
CA VAL A 132 -2.15 -3.56 -0.33
C VAL A 132 -0.67 -3.86 -0.42
N VAL A 133 0.13 -3.03 0.25
CA VAL A 133 1.56 -3.24 0.47
C VAL A 133 1.87 -3.14 1.94
#